data_AF-X1L991-F1
#
_entry.id   AF-X1L991-F1
#
_cell.length_a   1.000
_cell.length_b   1.000
_cell.length_c   1.000
_cell.angle_alpha   90.00
_cell.angle_beta   90.00
_cell.angle_gamma   90.00
#
_symmetry.space_group_name_H-M   'P 1'
#
loop_
_entity.id
_entity.type
_entity.pdbx_description
1 polymer ?
#
loop_
_entity_poly.entity_id
_entity_poly.type
_entity_poly.pdbx_seq_one_letter_code
_entity_poly.pdbx_strand_id
1 'polypeptide(L)'
;MFIPVAVKMIGAGAAGGMIGQMLPMGPIGQMTGAFWNSLMPTTRLDPATLMRLRLLQQIGDEDYHKQMKFAGYSEERADMGLLTVASWLDPGSIIRAGWREKKPDEEIVTDLVAHGWIQPEAERLLTAAKFYPSPGDLVNWQAKEVFEEKMVTEYHPLT
;
A
#
# COMPACT_ATOMS: atom_id res chain seq x y z
N MET A 1 5.13 52.41 49.10
CA MET A 1 5.00 53.79 48.59
C MET A 1 4.04 53.74 47.41
N PHE A 2 3.01 54.57 47.44
CA PHE A 2 1.73 54.42 46.74
C PHE A 2 1.57 55.57 45.71
N ILE A 3 1.18 55.23 44.47
CA ILE A 3 0.41 55.97 43.43
C ILE A 3 0.99 57.31 42.82
N PRO A 4 0.37 57.91 41.77
CA PRO A 4 0.76 57.88 40.33
C PRO A 4 0.98 59.29 39.73
N VAL A 5 1.31 59.41 38.44
CA VAL A 5 0.72 60.46 37.56
C VAL A 5 0.66 59.94 36.11
N ALA A 6 -0.56 59.85 35.60
CA ALA A 6 -0.91 59.68 34.21
C ALA A 6 -0.72 60.98 33.41
N VAL A 7 -0.88 60.87 32.09
CA VAL A 7 -1.19 61.95 31.13
C VAL A 7 0.03 62.64 30.50
N LYS A 8 0.42 62.12 29.33
CA LYS A 8 0.35 62.93 28.11
C LYS A 8 -0.56 62.26 27.10
N MET A 9 -1.75 62.87 26.99
CA MET A 9 -2.68 62.84 25.86
C MET A 9 -1.96 62.67 24.52
N ILE A 10 -2.38 61.70 23.70
CA ILE A 10 -3.41 61.87 22.66
C ILE A 10 -3.06 63.04 21.75
N GLY A 11 -2.47 62.73 20.59
CA GLY A 11 -2.25 63.69 19.53
C GLY A 11 -1.59 63.04 18.33
N ALA A 12 -2.42 62.63 17.37
CA ALA A 12 -2.07 62.19 16.01
C ALA A 12 -1.33 60.84 15.88
N GLY A 13 -1.88 59.83 15.23
CA GLY A 13 -3.09 59.78 14.43
C GLY A 13 -3.08 58.47 13.64
N ALA A 14 -4.18 57.73 13.70
CA ALA A 14 -4.63 56.77 12.69
C ALA A 14 -3.73 55.58 12.25
N ALA A 15 -2.51 55.40 12.76
CA ALA A 15 -1.61 54.33 12.29
C ALA A 15 -1.52 53.08 13.20
N GLY A 16 -1.95 53.17 14.47
CA GLY A 16 -1.72 52.13 15.48
C GLY A 16 -2.85 51.10 15.67
N GLY A 17 -4.01 51.29 15.01
CA GLY A 17 -5.22 50.50 15.29
C GLY A 17 -5.51 49.35 14.31
N MET A 18 -4.74 49.21 13.22
CA MET A 18 -5.03 48.22 12.15
C MET A 18 -4.08 47.02 12.11
N ILE A 19 -3.11 46.91 13.00
CA ILE A 19 -2.15 45.78 12.98
C ILE A 19 -2.70 44.55 13.73
N GLY A 20 -3.68 44.71 14.62
CA GLY A 20 -4.23 43.62 15.44
C GLY A 20 -5.43 42.85 14.86
N GLN A 21 -6.04 43.32 13.76
CA GLN A 21 -7.23 42.68 13.14
C GLN A 21 -6.98 42.08 11.76
N MET A 22 -5.75 42.15 11.23
CA MET A 22 -5.34 41.42 10.02
C MET A 22 -4.73 40.06 10.36
N LEU A 23 -5.37 39.32 11.28
CA LEU A 23 -5.17 37.88 11.32
C LEU A 23 -5.77 37.28 10.04
N PRO A 24 -5.10 36.30 9.39
CA PRO A 24 -5.50 35.77 8.08
C PRO A 24 -6.72 34.85 8.22
N MET A 25 -7.89 35.44 8.46
CA MET A 25 -9.18 34.73 8.52
C MET A 25 -10.11 35.28 7.43
N GLY A 26 -9.62 35.31 6.20
CA GLY A 26 -10.38 35.72 5.01
C GLY A 26 -10.08 34.83 3.80
N PRO A 27 -10.83 34.95 2.69
CA PRO A 27 -10.70 34.10 1.50
C PRO A 27 -9.29 34.07 0.91
N ILE A 28 -8.54 35.18 1.05
CA ILE A 28 -7.14 35.28 0.64
C ILE A 28 -6.23 34.38 1.49
N GLY A 29 -6.50 34.23 2.79
CA GLY A 29 -5.77 33.29 3.65
C GLY A 29 -6.04 31.82 3.31
N GLN A 30 -7.25 31.50 2.84
CA GLN A 30 -7.58 30.18 2.31
C GLN A 30 -6.92 29.94 0.93
N MET A 31 -6.86 30.95 0.07
CA MET A 31 -6.15 30.89 -1.22
C MET A 31 -4.64 30.75 -1.04
N THR A 32 -4.03 31.51 -0.12
CA THR A 32 -2.59 31.37 0.16
C THR A 32 -2.30 30.03 0.83
N GLY A 33 -3.16 29.56 1.74
CA GLY A 33 -3.09 28.21 2.30
C GLY A 33 -3.23 27.11 1.25
N ALA A 34 -4.15 27.23 0.29
CA ALA A 34 -4.33 26.28 -0.81
C ALA A 34 -3.17 26.32 -1.81
N PHE A 35 -2.64 27.51 -2.12
CA PHE A 35 -1.46 27.67 -2.96
C PHE A 35 -0.21 27.07 -2.31
N TRP A 36 0.03 27.37 -1.03
CA TRP A 36 1.14 26.78 -0.27
C TRP A 36 0.96 25.28 -0.04
N ASN A 37 -0.26 24.78 0.15
CA ASN A 37 -0.54 23.33 0.18
C ASN A 37 -0.38 22.66 -1.19
N SER A 38 -0.63 23.38 -2.29
CA SER A 38 -0.39 22.89 -3.64
C SER A 38 1.11 22.84 -3.96
N LEU A 39 1.89 23.79 -3.43
CA LEU A 39 3.33 23.87 -3.67
C LEU A 39 4.14 22.98 -2.71
N MET A 40 3.64 22.82 -1.48
CA MET A 40 4.13 21.92 -0.45
C MET A 40 2.94 21.21 0.18
N PRO A 41 2.58 20.00 -0.32
CA PRO A 41 1.50 19.20 0.24
C PRO A 41 1.70 19.03 1.75
N THR A 42 0.90 19.73 2.55
CA THR A 42 0.97 19.63 4.02
C THR A 42 0.42 18.30 4.52
N THR A 43 -0.37 17.62 3.71
CA THR A 43 -0.85 16.27 4.00
C THR A 43 0.27 15.28 3.76
N ARG A 44 0.90 14.87 4.87
CA ARG A 44 1.84 13.75 4.87
C ARG A 44 1.13 12.50 4.36
N LEU A 45 1.82 11.74 3.52
CA LEU A 45 1.38 10.39 3.19
C LEU A 45 1.48 9.53 4.45
N ASP A 46 0.49 8.67 4.65
CA ASP A 46 0.55 7.69 5.73
C ASP A 46 1.63 6.63 5.43
N PRO A 47 2.24 6.03 6.47
CA PRO A 47 3.30 5.03 6.30
C PRO A 47 2.91 3.85 5.41
N ALA A 48 1.65 3.40 5.42
CA ALA A 48 1.21 2.26 4.61
C ALA A 48 1.16 2.64 3.11
N THR A 49 0.69 3.85 2.79
CA THR A 49 0.76 4.38 1.42
C THR A 49 2.20 4.55 0.95
N LEU A 50 3.11 5.02 1.82
CA LEU A 50 4.55 5.12 1.48
C LEU A 50 5.17 3.77 1.15
N MET A 51 4.89 2.73 1.95
CA MET A 51 5.34 1.35 1.67
C MET A 51 4.83 0.87 0.31
N ARG A 52 3.56 1.11 0.00
CA ARG A 52 2.97 0.72 -1.29
C ARG A 52 3.59 1.48 -2.48
N LEU A 53 3.79 2.79 -2.35
CA LEU A 53 4.47 3.58 -3.38
C LEU A 53 5.91 3.12 -3.61
N ARG A 54 6.62 2.74 -2.54
CA ARG A 54 7.98 2.20 -2.61
C ARG A 54 8.03 0.83 -3.31
N LEU A 55 7.08 -0.06 -3.02
CA LEU A 55 6.95 -1.37 -3.68
C LEU A 55 6.61 -1.23 -5.17
N LEU A 56 5.78 -0.25 -5.52
CA LEU A 56 5.45 0.10 -6.90
C LEU A 56 6.54 0.91 -7.63
N GLN A 57 7.68 1.14 -6.98
CA GLN A 57 8.83 1.92 -7.49
C GLN A 57 8.46 3.34 -7.93
N GLN A 58 7.40 3.92 -7.36
CA GLN A 58 6.97 5.31 -7.63
C GLN A 58 7.77 6.34 -6.83
N ILE A 59 8.41 5.91 -5.75
CA ILE A 59 9.36 6.71 -4.95
C ILE A 59 10.67 5.95 -4.79
N GLY A 60 11.77 6.68 -4.72
CA GLY A 60 13.10 6.13 -4.45
C GLY A 60 13.26 5.67 -3.01
N ASP A 61 14.33 4.91 -2.74
CA ASP A 61 14.64 4.39 -1.41
C ASP A 61 14.94 5.51 -0.42
N GLU A 62 15.76 6.48 -0.83
CA GLU A 62 16.10 7.66 -0.03
C GLU A 62 14.85 8.48 0.34
N ASP A 63 13.97 8.73 -0.63
CA ASP A 63 12.72 9.47 -0.41
C ASP A 63 11.75 8.70 0.50
N TYR A 64 11.72 7.37 0.40
CA TYR A 64 10.94 6.51 1.28
C TYR A 64 11.44 6.60 2.73
N HIS A 65 12.74 6.36 2.96
CA HIS A 65 13.32 6.41 4.30
C HIS A 65 13.22 7.78 4.92
N LYS A 66 13.44 8.85 4.13
CA LYS A 66 13.25 10.23 4.58
C LYS A 66 11.83 10.46 5.09
N GLN A 67 10.81 10.05 4.32
CA GLN A 67 9.41 10.22 4.71
C GLN A 67 9.03 9.33 5.90
N MET A 68 9.53 8.09 5.96
CA MET A 68 9.33 7.19 7.09
C MET A 68 9.98 7.70 8.38
N LYS A 69 11.14 8.35 8.28
CA LYS A 69 11.81 9.03 9.40
C LYS A 69 10.98 10.20 9.92
N PHE A 70 10.35 10.98 9.04
CA PHE A 70 9.38 12.01 9.45
C PHE A 70 8.14 11.44 10.13
N ALA A 71 7.77 10.19 9.81
CA ALA A 71 6.71 9.45 10.49
C ALA A 71 7.17 8.76 11.80
N GLY A 72 8.45 8.86 12.17
CA GLY A 72 8.99 8.33 13.42
C GLY A 72 9.55 6.90 13.34
N TYR A 73 9.73 6.34 12.15
CA TYR A 73 10.34 5.02 11.96
C TYR A 73 11.84 5.14 11.71
N SER A 74 12.64 4.22 12.26
CA SER A 74 14.01 4.03 11.81
C SER A 74 14.01 3.36 10.43
N GLU A 75 15.11 3.48 9.68
CA GLU A 75 15.29 2.83 8.37
C GLU A 75 15.05 1.32 8.48
N GLU A 76 15.68 0.66 9.46
CA GLU A 76 15.48 -0.76 9.75
C GLU A 76 13.99 -1.12 9.98
N ARG A 77 13.24 -0.29 10.72
CA ARG A 77 11.81 -0.52 10.99
C ARG A 77 10.96 -0.27 9.75
N ALA A 78 11.34 0.71 8.94
CA ALA A 78 10.70 0.98 7.66
C ALA A 78 10.90 -0.18 6.69
N ASP A 79 12.09 -0.77 6.63
CA ASP A 79 12.38 -1.93 5.78
C ASP A 79 11.61 -3.17 6.22
N MET A 80 11.54 -3.44 7.53
CA MET A 80 10.69 -4.50 8.05
C MET A 80 9.21 -4.27 7.71
N GLY A 81 8.72 -3.03 7.79
CA GLY A 81 7.36 -2.69 7.37
C GLY A 81 7.14 -2.87 5.86
N LEU A 82 8.16 -2.60 5.04
CA LEU A 82 8.09 -2.83 3.60
C LEU A 82 7.93 -4.32 3.27
N LEU A 83 8.66 -5.19 3.98
CA LEU A 83 8.61 -6.64 3.82
C LEU A 83 7.24 -7.23 4.20
N THR A 84 6.53 -6.65 5.17
CA THR A 84 5.19 -7.13 5.55
C THR A 84 4.11 -6.78 4.53
N VAL A 85 4.29 -5.70 3.77
CA VAL A 85 3.35 -5.24 2.74
C VAL A 85 3.69 -5.77 1.34
N ALA A 86 4.93 -6.25 1.15
CA ALA A 86 5.36 -6.88 -0.10
C ALA A 86 4.36 -7.98 -0.51
N SER A 87 3.88 -7.91 -1.76
CA SER A 87 2.95 -8.90 -2.27
C SER A 87 3.70 -10.19 -2.56
N TRP A 88 3.58 -11.14 -1.65
CA TRP A 88 4.08 -12.49 -1.81
C TRP A 88 3.16 -13.30 -2.72
N LEU A 89 3.72 -14.26 -3.47
CA LEU A 89 2.90 -15.21 -4.21
C LEU A 89 2.06 -16.02 -3.22
N ASP A 90 0.81 -16.30 -3.59
CA ASP A 90 0.01 -17.25 -2.82
C ASP A 90 0.69 -18.63 -2.85
N PRO A 91 0.55 -19.44 -1.79
CA PRO A 91 1.27 -20.71 -1.69
C PRO A 91 0.93 -21.68 -2.83
N GLY A 92 -0.29 -21.62 -3.37
CA GLY A 92 -0.68 -22.43 -4.52
C GLY A 92 0.08 -22.02 -5.78
N SER A 93 0.29 -20.72 -5.98
CA SER A 93 1.13 -20.20 -7.06
C SER A 93 2.60 -20.56 -6.88
N ILE A 94 3.15 -20.53 -5.66
CA ILE A 94 4.54 -20.97 -5.37
C ILE A 94 4.71 -22.44 -5.77
N ILE A 95 3.81 -23.31 -5.31
CA ILE A 95 3.84 -24.75 -5.62
C ILE A 95 3.78 -24.99 -7.13
N ARG A 96 2.84 -24.35 -7.82
CA ARG A 96 2.68 -24.50 -9.27
C ARG A 96 3.86 -23.95 -10.06
N ALA A 97 4.41 -22.81 -9.65
CA ALA A 97 5.60 -22.25 -10.27
C ALA A 97 6.77 -23.23 -10.15
N GLY A 98 7.00 -23.77 -8.95
CA GLY A 98 8.04 -24.78 -8.71
C GLY A 98 7.87 -26.02 -9.57
N TRP A 99 6.66 -26.58 -9.69
CA TRP A 99 6.41 -27.72 -10.58
C TRP A 99 6.61 -27.37 -12.07
N ARG A 100 6.25 -26.17 -12.52
CA ARG A 100 6.50 -25.72 -13.91
C ARG A 100 7.99 -25.58 -14.20
N GLU A 101 8.76 -25.15 -13.21
CA GLU A 101 10.22 -25.01 -13.27
C GLU A 101 10.95 -26.35 -13.02
N LYS A 102 10.21 -27.43 -12.72
CA LYS A 102 10.74 -28.77 -12.40
C LYS A 102 11.62 -28.77 -11.14
N LYS A 103 11.32 -27.91 -10.17
CA LYS A 103 11.95 -27.93 -8.85
C LYS A 103 11.60 -29.22 -8.09
N PRO A 104 12.54 -29.78 -7.30
CA PRO A 104 12.24 -30.86 -6.38
C PRO A 104 11.29 -30.36 -5.26
N ASP A 105 10.51 -31.28 -4.69
CA ASP A 105 9.51 -30.96 -3.67
C ASP A 105 10.14 -30.29 -2.43
N GLU A 106 11.37 -30.68 -2.06
CA GLU A 106 12.12 -30.11 -0.94
C GLU A 106 12.45 -28.62 -1.15
N GLU A 107 12.76 -28.23 -2.40
CA GLU A 107 13.02 -26.83 -2.75
C GLU A 107 11.73 -26.02 -2.71
N ILE A 108 10.61 -26.59 -3.16
CA ILE A 108 9.30 -25.95 -3.07
C ILE A 108 8.87 -25.75 -1.62
N VAL A 109 9.11 -26.73 -0.74
CA VAL A 109 8.87 -26.59 0.71
C VAL A 109 9.76 -25.50 1.29
N THR A 110 11.04 -25.44 0.88
CA THR A 110 11.97 -24.39 1.34
C THR A 110 11.48 -23.01 0.92
N ASP A 111 11.00 -22.86 -0.31
CA ASP A 111 10.39 -21.63 -0.82
C ASP A 111 9.16 -21.26 0.02
N LEU A 112 8.25 -22.19 0.31
CA LEU A 112 7.08 -21.95 1.17
C LEU A 112 7.47 -21.51 2.58
N VAL A 113 8.48 -22.13 3.19
CA VAL A 113 8.97 -21.76 4.53
C VAL A 113 9.60 -20.37 4.52
N ALA A 114 10.35 -20.02 3.47
CA ALA A 114 10.87 -18.67 3.28
C ALA A 114 9.74 -17.62 3.16
N HIS A 115 8.54 -18.03 2.75
CA HIS A 115 7.33 -17.22 2.69
C HIS A 115 6.48 -17.27 3.97
N GLY A 116 7.04 -17.74 5.08
CA GLY A 116 6.41 -17.69 6.41
C GLY A 116 5.55 -18.89 6.78
N TRP A 117 5.53 -19.95 5.97
CA TRP A 117 4.85 -21.20 6.34
C TRP A 117 5.67 -22.01 7.34
N ILE A 118 4.99 -22.66 8.27
CA ILE A 118 5.66 -23.67 9.10
C ILE A 118 5.93 -24.92 8.26
N GLN A 119 7.12 -25.49 8.40
CA GLN A 119 7.56 -26.61 7.55
C GLN A 119 6.55 -27.79 7.50
N PRO A 120 5.97 -28.26 8.62
CA PRO A 120 5.00 -29.36 8.56
C PRO A 120 3.72 -29.01 7.80
N GLU A 121 3.32 -27.74 7.77
CA GLU A 121 2.15 -27.29 7.01
C GLU A 121 2.49 -27.13 5.52
N ALA A 122 3.69 -26.63 5.21
CA ALA A 122 4.18 -26.56 3.83
C ALA A 122 4.21 -27.94 3.17
N GLU A 123 4.73 -28.95 3.87
CA GLU A 123 4.75 -30.35 3.39
C GLU A 123 3.34 -30.93 3.19
N ARG A 124 2.42 -30.68 4.14
CA ARG A 124 1.01 -31.10 4.02
C ARG A 124 0.31 -30.41 2.86
N LEU A 125 0.55 -29.11 2.68
CA LEU A 125 -0.03 -28.32 1.61
C LEU A 125 0.46 -28.79 0.25
N LEU A 126 1.77 -29.00 0.11
CA LEU A 126 2.36 -29.56 -1.11
C LEU A 126 1.78 -30.94 -1.45
N THR A 127 1.64 -31.79 -0.43
CA THR A 127 1.04 -33.12 -0.59
C THR A 127 -0.43 -33.02 -1.03
N ALA A 128 -1.22 -32.14 -0.40
CA ALA A 128 -2.62 -31.92 -0.75
C ALA A 128 -2.76 -31.36 -2.18
N ALA A 129 -1.87 -30.46 -2.58
CA ALA A 129 -1.89 -29.82 -3.90
C ALA A 129 -1.69 -30.83 -5.05
N LYS A 130 -1.06 -31.99 -4.80
CA LYS A 130 -0.90 -33.05 -5.81
C LYS A 130 -2.23 -33.70 -6.22
N PHE A 131 -3.20 -33.71 -5.31
CA PHE A 131 -4.50 -34.35 -5.51
C PHE A 131 -5.60 -33.35 -5.89
N TYR A 132 -5.40 -32.07 -5.58
CA TYR A 132 -6.38 -31.02 -5.88
C TYR A 132 -6.00 -30.25 -7.15
N PRO A 133 -6.76 -30.39 -8.24
CA PRO A 133 -6.61 -29.55 -9.43
C PRO A 133 -6.85 -28.07 -9.09
N SER A 134 -6.32 -27.13 -9.87
CA SER A 134 -6.76 -25.73 -9.69
C SER A 134 -8.23 -25.61 -10.07
N PRO A 135 -8.90 -24.58 -9.56
CA PRO A 135 -10.14 -24.11 -10.17
C PRO A 135 -10.04 -23.96 -11.69
N GLY A 136 -8.91 -23.46 -12.21
CA GLY A 136 -8.67 -23.36 -13.67
C GLY A 136 -8.60 -24.71 -14.39
N ASP A 137 -7.99 -25.72 -13.76
CA ASP A 137 -7.93 -27.09 -14.29
C ASP A 137 -9.33 -27.72 -14.33
N LEU A 138 -10.14 -27.50 -13.28
CA LEU A 138 -11.54 -27.95 -13.23
C LEU A 138 -12.38 -27.30 -14.34
N VAL A 139 -12.26 -25.98 -14.53
CA VAL A 139 -12.95 -25.27 -15.61
C VAL A 139 -12.53 -25.80 -16.98
N ASN A 140 -11.24 -26.08 -17.17
CA ASN A 140 -10.74 -26.65 -18.42
C ASN A 140 -11.28 -28.07 -18.66
N TRP A 141 -11.42 -28.90 -17.62
CA TRP A 141 -12.03 -30.22 -17.74
C TRP A 141 -13.51 -30.13 -18.11
N GLN A 142 -14.27 -29.28 -17.40
CA GLN A 142 -15.68 -29.04 -17.70
C GLN A 142 -15.87 -28.49 -19.13
N ALA A 143 -15.04 -27.54 -19.57
CA ALA A 143 -15.11 -27.00 -20.91
C ALA A 143 -14.85 -28.09 -21.97
N LYS A 144 -13.87 -28.98 -21.74
CA LYS A 144 -13.58 -30.08 -22.66
C LYS A 144 -14.73 -31.07 -22.75
N GLU A 145 -15.38 -31.41 -21.63
CA GLU A 145 -16.55 -32.29 -21.61
C GLU A 145 -17.73 -31.72 -22.43
N VAL A 146 -17.93 -30.40 -22.42
CA VAL A 146 -18.99 -29.74 -23.21
C VAL A 146 -18.76 -29.87 -24.72
N PHE A 147 -17.51 -29.96 -25.17
CA PHE A 147 -17.18 -30.08 -26.60
C PHE A 147 -16.98 -31.54 -27.06
N GLU A 148 -17.31 -32.53 -26.23
CA GLU A 148 -17.32 -33.91 -26.69
C GLU A 148 -18.40 -34.12 -27.76
N GLU A 149 -18.08 -34.90 -28.80
CA GLU A 149 -18.96 -35.12 -29.96
C GLU A 149 -20.37 -35.60 -29.55
N LYS A 150 -20.44 -36.41 -28.48
CA LYS A 150 -21.70 -36.85 -27.87
C LYS A 150 -22.55 -35.68 -27.36
N MET A 151 -21.94 -34.74 -26.64
CA MET A 151 -22.62 -33.55 -26.09
C MET A 151 -23.02 -32.58 -27.21
N VAL A 152 -22.16 -32.41 -28.22
CA VAL A 152 -22.48 -31.59 -29.40
C VAL A 152 -23.68 -32.17 -30.16
N THR A 153 -23.72 -33.49 -30.36
CA THR A 153 -24.83 -34.16 -31.06
C THR A 153 -26.15 -34.08 -30.28
N GLU A 154 -26.09 -34.14 -28.95
CA GLU A 154 -27.27 -34.10 -28.09
C GLU A 154 -27.89 -32.70 -27.94
N TYR A 155 -27.04 -31.66 -27.84
CA TYR A 155 -27.50 -30.29 -27.53
C TYR A 155 -27.40 -29.31 -28.72
N HIS A 156 -26.65 -29.64 -29.77
CA HIS A 156 -26.58 -28.89 -31.02
C HIS A 156 -26.79 -29.83 -32.22
N PRO A 157 -28.00 -30.41 -32.38
CA PRO A 157 -28.33 -31.18 -33.56
C PRO A 157 -28.14 -30.28 -34.79
N LEU A 158 -27.22 -30.66 -35.66
CA LEU A 158 -26.97 -29.98 -36.94
C LEU A 158 -28.25 -30.08 -37.77
N THR A 159 -29.05 -29.01 -37.75
CA THR A 159 -30.20 -28.79 -38.66
C THR A 159 -29.71 -28.49 -40.07
#